data_AF-A0A1G5ZAD5-F1
#
_entry.id   AF-A0A1G5ZAD5-F1
#
_cell.length_a   1.000
_cell.length_b   1.000
_cell.length_c   1.000
_cell.angle_alpha   90.00
_cell.angle_beta   90.00
_cell.angle_gamma   90.00
#
_symmetry.space_group_name_H-M   'P 1'
#
loop_
_entity.id
_entity.type
_entity.pdbx_description
1 polymer ?
#
loop_
_entity_poly.entity_id
_entity_poly.type
_entity_poly.pdbx_seq_one_letter_code
_entity_poly.pdbx_strand_id
1 'polypeptide(L)'
;MNKLFTLILALETLLPFSHAQTLQPEHLKGDMEVFRDALERFHPEMYRYTDAASFEDIFSEIKSQLHQPRNQLEFYKTMLPAVAALKDGHLKWIIQGEDQHYGVFESDLFPLRLYFEAEKVSVLGHFSNESIPVLAEVVSINGRSIASIRASIWKNLTFGDGNSEGGKRY
;
A
#
# COMPACT_ATOMS: atom_id res chain seq x y z
N MET A 1 -59.43 -3.18 -28.87
CA MET A 1 -58.36 -4.08 -28.37
C MET A 1 -57.42 -3.25 -27.53
N ASN A 2 -57.64 -3.21 -26.21
CA ASN A 2 -56.91 -2.34 -25.30
C ASN A 2 -55.61 -3.04 -24.90
N LYS A 3 -54.46 -2.48 -25.28
CA LYS A 3 -53.16 -2.98 -24.84
C LYS A 3 -52.86 -2.38 -23.46
N LEU A 4 -52.90 -3.24 -22.44
CA LEU A 4 -52.51 -2.96 -21.07
C LEU A 4 -50.99 -2.74 -21.04
N PHE A 5 -50.52 -1.57 -20.61
CA PHE A 5 -49.10 -1.31 -20.36
C PHE A 5 -48.80 -1.70 -18.92
N THR A 6 -48.11 -2.82 -18.72
CA THR A 6 -47.61 -3.22 -17.41
C THR A 6 -46.26 -2.55 -17.20
N LEU A 7 -46.21 -1.55 -16.30
CA LEU A 7 -44.98 -0.91 -15.86
C LEU A 7 -44.35 -1.78 -14.76
N ILE A 8 -43.28 -2.51 -15.09
CA ILE A 8 -42.46 -3.22 -14.11
C ILE A 8 -41.48 -2.20 -13.53
N LEU A 9 -41.73 -1.75 -12.29
CA LEU A 9 -40.78 -0.95 -11.52
C LEU A 9 -39.77 -1.92 -10.89
N ALA A 10 -38.66 -2.18 -11.57
CA ALA A 10 -37.52 -2.85 -10.98
C ALA A 10 -36.84 -1.87 -10.02
N LEU A 11 -37.20 -1.98 -8.73
CA LEU A 11 -36.45 -1.35 -7.65
C LEU A 11 -35.21 -2.20 -7.42
N GLU A 12 -34.19 -2.02 -8.25
CA GLU A 12 -32.86 -2.51 -7.93
C GLU A 12 -32.36 -1.71 -6.74
N THR A 13 -32.37 -2.35 -5.58
CA THR A 13 -31.61 -1.93 -4.42
C THR A 13 -30.15 -1.87 -4.82
N LEU A 14 -29.68 -0.67 -5.15
CA LEU A 14 -28.26 -0.31 -5.17
C LEU A 14 -27.72 -0.67 -3.78
N LEU A 15 -27.18 -1.87 -3.63
CA LEU A 15 -26.25 -2.16 -2.55
C LEU A 15 -25.14 -1.11 -2.71
N PRO A 16 -24.90 -0.22 -1.73
CA PRO A 16 -23.77 0.66 -1.83
C PRO A 16 -22.54 -0.25 -1.87
N PHE A 17 -21.89 -0.31 -3.04
CA PHE A 17 -20.46 -0.58 -3.07
C PHE A 17 -19.87 0.31 -1.97
N SER A 18 -19.17 -0.30 -1.02
CA SER A 18 -18.47 0.45 0.02
C SER A 18 -17.53 1.41 -0.70
N HIS A 19 -17.97 2.65 -0.90
CA HIS A 19 -17.17 3.66 -1.55
C HIS A 19 -16.09 3.98 -0.52
N ALA A 20 -14.83 3.74 -0.87
CA ALA A 20 -13.73 4.04 0.02
C ALA A 20 -13.90 5.48 0.54
N GLN A 21 -13.87 5.64 1.86
CA GLN A 21 -14.13 6.94 2.49
C GLN A 21 -13.17 7.98 1.89
N THR A 22 -13.73 9.01 1.27
CA THR A 22 -12.95 10.15 0.79
C THR A 22 -12.58 11.05 1.97
N LEU A 23 -11.30 11.17 2.25
CA LEU A 23 -10.72 12.00 3.29
C LEU A 23 -10.31 13.36 2.70
N GLN A 24 -10.74 14.45 3.34
CA GLN A 24 -10.42 15.80 2.91
C GLN A 24 -8.98 16.19 3.34
N PRO A 25 -8.33 17.13 2.62
CA PRO A 25 -6.96 17.58 2.92
C PRO A 25 -6.71 17.93 4.38
N GLU A 26 -7.66 18.58 5.05
CA GLU A 26 -7.55 18.99 6.46
C GLU A 26 -7.51 17.78 7.40
N HIS A 27 -8.35 16.77 7.13
CA HIS A 27 -8.35 15.52 7.90
C HIS A 27 -7.06 14.72 7.68
N LEU A 28 -6.60 14.63 6.42
CA LEU A 28 -5.36 13.93 6.08
C LEU A 28 -4.14 14.54 6.79
N LYS A 29 -4.05 15.88 6.84
CA LYS A 29 -2.99 16.58 7.56
C LYS A 29 -3.10 16.40 9.07
N GLY A 30 -4.31 16.45 9.62
CA GLY A 30 -4.56 16.18 11.04
C GLY A 30 -4.14 14.77 11.45
N ASP A 31 -4.52 13.76 10.67
CA ASP A 31 -4.15 12.36 10.93
C ASP A 31 -2.64 12.13 10.81
N MET A 32 -1.98 12.80 9.85
CA MET A 32 -0.52 12.78 9.73
C MET A 32 0.17 13.40 10.96
N GLU A 33 -0.36 14.51 11.49
CA GLU A 33 0.17 15.17 12.69
C GLU A 33 -0.04 14.31 13.94
N VAL A 34 -1.21 13.68 14.09
CA VAL A 34 -1.46 12.70 15.18
C VAL A 34 -0.48 11.53 15.10
N PHE A 35 -0.22 11.01 13.90
CA PHE A 35 0.76 9.94 13.70
C PHE A 35 2.17 10.37 14.12
N ARG A 36 2.62 11.56 13.68
CA ARG A 36 3.92 12.13 14.07
C ARG A 36 4.03 12.27 15.59
N ASP A 37 3.05 12.89 16.23
CA ASP A 37 3.02 13.10 17.68
C ASP A 37 3.06 11.77 18.45
N ALA A 38 2.36 10.76 17.95
CA ALA A 38 2.38 9.43 18.55
C ALA A 38 3.76 8.77 18.45
N LEU A 39 4.45 8.90 17.31
CA LEU A 39 5.82 8.41 17.17
C LEU A 39 6.77 9.12 18.12
N GLU A 40 6.75 10.45 18.15
CA GLU A 40 7.65 11.25 19.00
C GLU A 40 7.45 10.95 20.50
N ARG A 41 6.22 10.62 20.91
CA ARG A 41 5.88 10.39 22.31
C ARG A 41 6.04 8.94 22.76
N PHE A 42 5.75 7.97 21.89
CA PHE A 42 5.59 6.57 22.29
C PHE A 42 6.55 5.60 21.59
N HIS A 43 7.15 5.98 20.46
CA HIS A 43 8.12 5.12 19.80
C HIS A 43 9.45 5.17 20.56
N PRO A 44 9.99 4.02 21.04
CA PRO A 44 11.13 4.01 21.96
C PRO A 44 12.42 4.56 21.34
N GLU A 45 12.58 4.41 20.02
CA GLU A 45 13.83 4.73 19.32
C GLU A 45 13.58 5.38 17.94
N MET A 46 12.66 6.34 17.84
CA MET A 46 12.26 6.95 16.55
C MET A 46 13.46 7.39 15.70
N TYR A 47 14.45 8.02 16.33
CA TYR A 47 15.60 8.62 15.65
C TYR A 47 16.83 7.70 15.53
N ARG A 48 16.70 6.41 15.81
CA ARG A 48 17.84 5.47 15.81
C ARG A 48 18.46 5.26 14.44
N TYR A 49 17.64 5.22 13.39
CA TYR A 49 18.09 4.90 12.03
C TYR A 49 17.93 6.04 11.02
N THR A 50 17.12 7.04 11.36
CA THR A 50 16.85 8.24 10.56
C THR A 50 16.84 9.40 11.54
N ASP A 51 17.67 10.41 11.31
CA ASP A 51 17.78 11.56 12.21
C ASP A 51 16.55 12.49 12.12
N ALA A 52 16.42 13.40 13.08
CA ALA A 52 15.29 14.31 13.18
C ALA A 52 15.15 15.25 11.97
N ALA A 53 16.25 15.70 11.37
CA ALA A 53 16.20 16.58 10.19
C ALA A 53 15.67 15.82 8.97
N SER A 54 16.15 14.59 8.78
CA SER A 54 15.65 13.68 7.74
C SER A 54 14.16 13.38 7.90
N PHE A 55 13.67 13.18 9.14
CA PHE A 55 12.24 13.02 9.40
C PHE A 55 11.43 14.28 9.09
N GLU A 56 11.95 15.46 9.44
CA GLU A 56 11.28 16.72 9.11
C GLU A 56 11.11 16.89 7.59
N ASP A 57 12.15 16.59 6.82
CA ASP A 57 12.09 16.60 5.36
C ASP A 57 11.02 15.61 4.83
N ILE A 58 10.98 14.39 5.38
CA ILE A 58 9.98 13.37 5.00
C ILE A 58 8.56 13.85 5.30
N PHE A 59 8.30 14.36 6.51
CA PHE A 59 6.96 14.83 6.88
C PHE A 59 6.55 16.07 6.10
N SER A 60 7.48 16.97 5.79
CA SER A 60 7.24 18.15 4.94
C SER A 60 6.84 17.73 3.53
N GLU A 61 7.57 16.78 2.94
CA GLU A 61 7.25 16.21 1.61
C GLU A 61 5.87 15.56 1.61
N ILE A 62 5.56 14.73 2.62
CA ILE A 62 4.24 14.11 2.78
C ILE A 62 3.16 15.20 2.87
N LYS A 63 3.32 16.18 3.76
CA LYS A 63 2.35 17.27 3.97
C LYS A 63 2.08 18.04 2.68
N SER A 64 3.10 18.23 1.83
CA SER A 64 2.97 18.88 0.52
C SER A 64 2.07 18.10 -0.45
N GLN A 65 2.02 16.76 -0.33
CA GLN A 65 1.20 15.89 -1.17
C GLN A 65 -0.27 15.82 -0.73
N LEU A 66 -0.58 16.20 0.52
CA LEU A 66 -1.92 16.15 1.12
C LEU A 66 -2.74 17.42 0.81
N HIS A 67 -2.80 17.84 -0.45
CA HIS A 67 -3.54 19.04 -0.90
C HIS A 67 -4.82 18.73 -1.68
N GLN A 68 -5.13 17.45 -1.90
CA GLN A 68 -6.34 16.98 -2.57
C GLN A 68 -7.00 15.88 -1.75
N PRO A 69 -8.33 15.69 -1.87
CA PRO A 69 -9.01 14.57 -1.24
C PRO A 69 -8.41 13.24 -1.69
N ARG A 70 -8.29 12.29 -0.76
CA ARG A 70 -7.73 10.96 -1.00
C ARG A 70 -8.57 9.90 -0.32
N ASN A 71 -8.57 8.69 -0.86
CA ASN A 71 -9.08 7.55 -0.11
C ASN A 71 -8.05 7.03 0.91
N GLN A 72 -8.45 6.08 1.75
CA GLN A 72 -7.58 5.53 2.80
C GLN A 72 -6.33 4.83 2.24
N LEU A 73 -6.44 4.13 1.10
CA LEU A 73 -5.31 3.44 0.46
C LEU A 73 -4.28 4.42 -0.10
N GLU A 74 -4.75 5.49 -0.72
CA GLU A 74 -3.90 6.58 -1.21
C GLU A 74 -3.19 7.28 -0.04
N PHE A 75 -3.89 7.54 1.06
CA PHE A 75 -3.28 8.11 2.25
C PHE A 75 -2.22 7.18 2.85
N TYR A 76 -2.53 5.90 3.03
CA TYR A 76 -1.58 4.88 3.47
C TYR A 76 -0.31 4.88 2.61
N LYS A 77 -0.45 4.82 1.28
CA LYS A 77 0.69 4.86 0.34
C LYS A 77 1.53 6.13 0.49
N THR A 78 0.89 7.26 0.80
CA THR A 78 1.57 8.55 1.02
C THR A 78 2.41 8.54 2.29
N MET A 79 1.98 7.80 3.31
CA MET A 79 2.64 7.70 4.62
C MET A 79 3.76 6.66 4.68
N LEU A 80 3.83 5.72 3.72
CA LEU A 80 4.85 4.67 3.67
C LEU A 80 6.29 5.16 3.82
N PRO A 81 6.72 6.31 3.24
CA PRO A 81 8.08 6.82 3.46
C PRO A 81 8.39 7.11 4.93
N ALA A 82 7.45 7.67 5.69
CA ALA A 82 7.64 7.92 7.13
C ALA A 82 7.74 6.62 7.92
N VAL A 83 6.90 5.62 7.59
CA VAL A 83 6.93 4.30 8.23
C VAL A 83 8.24 3.57 7.92
N ALA A 84 8.64 3.51 6.65
CA ALA A 84 9.85 2.82 6.23
C ALA A 84 11.13 3.47 6.80
N ALA A 85 11.12 4.79 7.02
CA ALA A 85 12.24 5.52 7.60
C ALA A 85 12.52 5.15 9.07
N LEU A 86 11.53 4.64 9.81
CA LEU A 86 11.74 4.12 11.17
C LEU A 86 12.63 2.88 11.18
N LYS A 87 12.58 2.07 10.11
CA LYS A 87 13.24 0.77 10.02
C LYS A 87 12.89 -0.14 11.20
N ASP A 88 11.61 -0.18 11.55
CA ASP A 88 11.06 -1.05 12.58
C ASP A 88 10.06 -2.02 11.94
N GLY A 89 10.42 -3.31 11.88
CA GLY A 89 9.57 -4.35 11.33
C GLY A 89 8.37 -4.70 12.20
N HIS A 90 8.29 -4.18 13.43
CA HIS A 90 7.19 -4.38 14.37
C HIS A 90 6.13 -3.29 14.26
N LEU A 91 6.44 -2.14 13.63
CA LEU A 91 5.46 -1.10 13.39
C LEU A 91 4.55 -1.48 12.22
N LYS A 92 3.26 -1.69 12.52
CA LYS A 92 2.25 -2.04 11.53
C LYS A 92 1.26 -0.89 11.37
N TRP A 93 1.23 -0.30 10.18
CA TRP A 93 0.12 0.54 9.75
C TRP A 93 -0.91 -0.32 9.02
N ILE A 94 -2.07 -0.50 9.63
CA ILE A 94 -3.17 -1.30 9.06
C ILE A 94 -4.28 -0.34 8.64
N ILE A 95 -4.72 -0.44 7.39
CA ILE A 95 -5.87 0.36 6.90
C ILE A 95 -7.14 -0.15 7.59
N GLN A 96 -8.05 0.77 7.92
CA GLN A 96 -9.29 0.39 8.59
C GLN A 96 -10.08 -0.63 7.78
N GLY A 97 -10.49 -1.73 8.41
CA GLY A 97 -11.25 -2.81 7.76
C GLY A 97 -10.38 -3.91 7.14
N GLU A 98 -9.07 -3.75 7.16
CA GLU A 98 -8.11 -4.72 6.59
C GLU A 98 -7.44 -5.55 7.68
N ASP A 99 -6.93 -6.74 7.31
CA ASP A 99 -6.15 -7.60 8.18
C ASP A 99 -4.65 -7.29 8.06
N GLN A 100 -3.89 -7.52 9.12
CA GLN A 100 -2.43 -7.38 9.12
C GLN A 100 -1.70 -8.43 8.27
N HIS A 101 -2.36 -9.56 7.94
CA HIS A 101 -1.73 -10.66 7.19
C HIS A 101 -1.88 -10.51 5.67
N TYR A 102 -2.79 -9.65 5.22
CA TYR A 102 -3.09 -9.45 3.81
C TYR A 102 -2.90 -7.98 3.44
N GLY A 103 -2.29 -7.73 2.28
CA GLY A 103 -2.22 -6.39 1.73
C GLY A 103 -3.62 -5.87 1.37
N VAL A 104 -3.75 -4.56 1.21
CA VAL A 104 -5.00 -3.96 0.73
C VAL A 104 -5.08 -4.18 -0.78
N PHE A 105 -6.06 -4.98 -1.21
CA PHE A 105 -6.30 -5.25 -2.63
C PHE A 105 -7.64 -4.68 -3.03
N GLU A 106 -7.65 -3.79 -4.03
CA GLU A 106 -8.89 -3.27 -4.62
C GLU A 106 -9.61 -4.32 -5.50
N SER A 107 -8.90 -5.39 -5.89
CA SER A 107 -9.35 -6.44 -6.82
C SER A 107 -8.73 -7.80 -6.48
N ASP A 108 -8.77 -8.75 -7.42
CA ASP A 108 -8.14 -10.07 -7.32
C ASP A 108 -6.69 -10.04 -6.85
N LEU A 109 -6.27 -11.13 -6.21
CA LEU A 109 -4.90 -11.35 -5.79
C LEU A 109 -3.94 -11.35 -6.98
N PHE A 110 -2.70 -10.92 -6.73
CA PHE A 110 -1.65 -10.98 -7.74
C PHE A 110 -1.43 -12.45 -8.17
N PRO A 111 -1.50 -12.77 -9.48
CA PRO A 111 -1.66 -14.15 -9.94
C PRO A 111 -0.37 -14.98 -9.93
N LEU A 112 0.76 -14.42 -9.50
CA LEU A 112 2.06 -15.09 -9.48
C LEU A 112 2.65 -15.09 -8.07
N ARG A 113 3.21 -16.23 -7.68
CA ARG A 113 4.15 -16.29 -6.56
C ARG A 113 5.54 -15.97 -7.09
N LEU A 114 6.14 -14.89 -6.62
CA LEU A 114 7.46 -14.44 -7.06
C LEU A 114 8.53 -14.74 -6.00
N TYR A 115 9.77 -14.91 -6.46
CA TYR A 115 10.96 -14.94 -5.63
C TYR A 115 11.85 -13.77 -5.99
N PHE A 116 12.16 -12.92 -5.01
CA PHE A 116 13.01 -11.76 -5.20
C PHE A 116 14.43 -12.04 -4.74
N GLU A 117 15.36 -12.05 -5.69
CA GLU A 117 16.79 -12.06 -5.44
C GLU A 117 17.38 -10.65 -5.59
N ALA A 118 18.67 -10.49 -5.28
CA ALA A 118 19.34 -9.18 -5.30
C ALA A 118 19.23 -8.48 -6.65
N GLU A 119 19.28 -9.23 -7.75
CA GLU A 119 19.29 -8.67 -9.12
C GLU A 119 18.12 -9.13 -9.99
N LYS A 120 17.56 -10.32 -9.73
CA LYS A 120 16.51 -10.94 -10.56
C LYS A 120 15.26 -11.26 -9.75
N VAL A 121 14.13 -11.38 -10.45
CA VAL A 121 12.87 -11.85 -9.87
C VAL A 121 12.39 -13.02 -10.71
N SER A 122 12.08 -14.13 -10.05
CA SER A 122 11.70 -15.38 -10.72
C SER A 122 10.33 -15.86 -10.29
N VAL A 123 9.62 -16.56 -11.16
CA VAL A 123 8.32 -17.16 -10.85
C VAL A 123 8.50 -18.45 -10.06
N LEU A 124 7.87 -18.56 -8.88
CA LEU A 124 7.79 -19.81 -8.10
C LEU A 124 6.53 -20.60 -8.39
N GLY A 125 5.48 -19.94 -8.84
CA GLY A 125 4.20 -20.56 -9.18
C GLY A 125 3.20 -19.54 -9.71
N HIS A 126 2.10 -20.05 -10.23
CA HIS A 126 0.99 -19.26 -10.76
C HIS A 126 -0.32 -19.75 -10.15
N PHE A 127 -1.27 -18.82 -10.00
CA PHE A 127 -2.62 -19.07 -9.51
C PHE A 127 -3.68 -18.93 -10.61
N SER A 128 -3.26 -18.56 -11.83
CA SER A 128 -4.12 -18.48 -13.01
C SER A 128 -4.14 -19.80 -13.80
N ASN A 129 -5.07 -19.89 -14.75
CA ASN A 129 -5.18 -21.02 -15.68
C ASN A 129 -4.05 -21.05 -16.73
N GLU A 130 -3.24 -19.99 -16.82
CA GLU A 130 -2.12 -19.91 -17.75
C GLU A 130 -0.90 -20.62 -17.16
N SER A 131 -0.24 -21.44 -17.96
CA SER A 131 1.00 -22.12 -17.53
C SER A 131 2.19 -21.19 -17.73
N ILE A 132 2.77 -20.74 -16.62
CA ILE A 132 4.00 -19.94 -16.61
C ILE A 132 5.13 -20.81 -16.06
N PRO A 133 6.26 -20.94 -16.76
CA PRO A 133 7.36 -21.78 -16.29
C PRO A 133 7.90 -21.33 -14.93
N VAL A 134 8.09 -22.29 -14.03
CA VAL A 134 8.78 -22.07 -12.76
C VAL A 134 10.23 -21.66 -13.05
N LEU A 135 10.76 -20.73 -12.26
CA LEU A 135 12.03 -20.03 -12.42
C LEU A 135 12.13 -19.11 -13.64
N ALA A 136 11.06 -18.91 -14.41
CA ALA A 136 11.04 -17.88 -15.45
C ALA A 136 11.35 -16.51 -14.84
N GLU A 137 12.25 -15.77 -15.48
CA GLU A 137 12.60 -14.42 -15.06
C GLU A 137 11.50 -13.43 -15.46
N VAL A 138 11.09 -12.61 -14.50
CA VAL A 138 10.12 -11.53 -14.72
C VAL A 138 10.90 -10.29 -15.13
N VAL A 139 10.85 -9.93 -16.41
CA VAL A 139 11.56 -8.75 -16.94
C VAL A 139 10.76 -7.45 -16.72
N SER A 140 9.43 -7.52 -16.85
CA SER A 140 8.53 -6.38 -16.69
C SER A 140 7.11 -6.81 -16.31
N ILE A 141 6.37 -5.94 -15.63
CA ILE A 141 4.93 -6.08 -15.37
C ILE A 141 4.24 -4.82 -15.89
N ASN A 142 3.24 -4.99 -16.76
CA ASN A 142 2.47 -3.89 -17.37
C ASN A 142 3.37 -2.77 -17.96
N GLY A 143 4.42 -3.15 -18.67
CA GLY A 143 5.36 -2.21 -19.31
C GLY A 143 6.36 -1.54 -18.36
N ARG A 144 6.32 -1.80 -17.05
CA ARG A 144 7.32 -1.32 -16.09
C ARG A 144 8.38 -2.37 -15.85
N SER A 145 9.65 -1.99 -15.95
CA SER A 145 10.76 -2.91 -15.70
C SER A 145 10.74 -3.42 -14.26
N ILE A 146 11.13 -4.69 -14.08
CA ILE A 146 11.18 -5.29 -12.76
C ILE A 146 12.14 -4.55 -11.81
N ALA A 147 13.23 -3.99 -12.35
CA ALA A 147 14.16 -3.17 -11.60
C ALA A 147 13.50 -1.92 -11.01
N SER A 148 12.64 -1.23 -11.79
CA SER A 148 11.88 -0.07 -11.32
C SER A 148 10.85 -0.45 -10.26
N ILE A 149 10.14 -1.56 -10.47
CA ILE A 149 9.17 -2.08 -9.51
C ILE A 149 9.85 -2.44 -8.19
N ARG A 150 10.98 -3.16 -8.26
CA ARG A 150 11.79 -3.54 -7.09
C ARG A 150 12.24 -2.30 -6.32
N ALA A 151 12.82 -1.31 -6.98
CA ALA A 151 13.25 -0.08 -6.32
C ALA A 151 12.10 0.61 -5.57
N SER A 152 10.90 0.64 -6.17
CA SER A 152 9.70 1.21 -5.56
C SER A 152 9.21 0.42 -4.33
N ILE A 153 9.27 -0.91 -4.37
CA ILE A 153 8.89 -1.77 -3.23
C ILE A 153 9.90 -1.60 -2.11
N TRP A 154 11.20 -1.66 -2.39
CA TRP A 154 12.28 -1.61 -1.38
C TRP A 154 12.33 -0.28 -0.64
N LYS A 155 12.01 0.82 -1.33
CA LYS A 155 11.95 2.16 -0.75
C LYS A 155 10.82 2.30 0.27
N ASN A 156 9.71 1.58 0.07
CA ASN A 156 8.49 1.72 0.87
C ASN A 156 8.20 0.49 1.73
N LEU A 157 9.16 -0.44 1.86
CA LEU A 157 8.96 -1.66 2.63
C LEU A 157 9.04 -1.36 4.13
N THR A 158 8.02 -1.78 4.86
CA THR A 158 7.84 -1.46 6.29
C THR A 158 8.16 -2.62 7.24
N PHE A 159 8.54 -3.79 6.73
CA PHE A 159 8.69 -5.03 7.52
C PHE A 159 10.16 -5.39 7.83
N GLY A 160 11.08 -4.42 7.78
CA GLY A 160 12.51 -4.64 8.01
C GLY A 160 13.01 -3.99 9.29
N ASP A 161 13.71 -4.75 10.13
CA ASP A 161 14.41 -4.23 11.31
C ASP A 161 15.79 -3.68 10.94
N GLY A 162 15.98 -2.40 11.22
CA GLY A 162 17.21 -1.67 10.92
C GLY A 162 17.61 -1.77 9.45
N ASN A 163 18.88 -2.07 9.18
CA ASN A 163 19.39 -2.21 7.81
C ASN A 163 19.28 -3.65 7.28
N SER A 164 18.50 -4.52 7.93
CA SER A 164 18.33 -5.89 7.47
C SER A 164 17.62 -5.93 6.12
N GLU A 165 18.21 -6.67 5.18
CA GLU A 165 17.55 -6.99 3.91
C GLU A 165 16.78 -8.32 3.97
N GLY A 166 16.81 -9.02 5.11
CA GLY A 166 16.23 -10.36 5.25
C GLY A 166 14.76 -10.42 4.86
N GLY A 167 13.94 -9.49 5.36
CA GLY A 167 12.52 -9.37 5.00
C GLY A 167 12.24 -8.93 3.57
N LYS A 168 13.27 -8.58 2.77
CA LYS A 168 13.13 -8.13 1.37
C LYS A 168 13.32 -9.26 0.36
N ARG A 169 13.77 -10.45 0.81
CA ARG A 169 14.23 -11.55 -0.06
C ARG A 169 13.33 -12.79 -0.03
N TYR A 170 12.18 -12.71 0.63
CA TYR A 170 11.21 -13.82 0.78
C TYR A 170 9.85 -13.47 0.18
#